data_AF-A0A0G0DIF4-F1
#
_entry.id   AF-A0A0G0DIF4-F1
#
_cell.length_a   1.000
_cell.length_b   1.000
_cell.length_c   1.000
_cell.angle_alpha   90.00
_cell.angle_beta   90.00
_cell.angle_gamma   90.00
#
_symmetry.space_group_name_H-M   'P 1'
#
loop_
_entity.id
_entity.type
_entity.pdbx_description
1 polymer ?
#
loop_
_entity_poly.entity_id
_entity_poly.type
_entity_poly.pdbx_seq_one_letter_code
_entity_poly.pdbx_strand_id
1 'polypeptide(L)'
;MQINCVSTKDIKAEGLFFGFFKEDKIEKDGLFMDLPSDIKKLILQFSKDEFKKEEGEIKSLWLSSKNPSKVVLFGLGDKAKWNERKIHLIPRLFIQYAKNNKIESFTTCLDKDFGSSTKEAAKNFTINTLLADFEFNKYKEEPKGGWSKIKNVNLVSKQSISEIQAGIKEGIIIGEETNLCRNLSNTPGGDMTPARLAEAAAKAAKTNGFHIKTLRQKEMRKLGMGGILGVAKGSLEKPYFIVIEYKGIPKKDRILRRDSLRELRKPLVLVGKGVTFDTGGLNLKSEQGIYEMHMDMSGGSAVIHGIAAIARLKLPINAIGLIPAVENMPSGSSYHPGDILKTMSGKTIEVINTDAEGRIILADALYYGAKKYNPGLMVDFATLTGAALVALGNYCSAIFTNQNKIQDKLIDIGDKCGDYVWPLPLWDEYLLDIKGTLGDVANLGKTGRAGGAIHGAKFLEQFIDNAPWAHIDIAPRMTTAEGEFLAKGAAGTGVRYIVELAKEYPQIIKKL
;
A
#
# COMPACT_ATOMS: atom_id res chain seq x y z
N MET A 1 -15.05 7.99 12.39
CA MET A 1 -14.59 7.26 13.58
C MET A 1 -13.50 8.05 14.29
N GLN A 2 -13.55 8.14 15.62
CA GLN A 2 -12.46 8.63 16.48
C GLN A 2 -11.76 7.44 17.14
N ILE A 3 -10.43 7.47 17.20
CA ILE A 3 -9.62 6.45 17.87
C ILE A 3 -8.88 7.14 19.01
N ASN A 4 -9.19 6.76 20.25
CA ASN A 4 -8.77 7.48 21.44
C ASN A 4 -7.91 6.59 22.34
N CYS A 5 -6.97 7.19 23.06
CA CYS A 5 -6.36 6.57 24.24
C CYS A 5 -7.17 7.00 25.46
N VAL A 6 -7.71 6.05 26.23
CA VAL A 6 -8.47 6.35 27.46
C VAL A 6 -7.87 5.62 28.65
N SER A 7 -8.13 6.15 29.85
CA SER A 7 -7.83 5.44 31.10
C SER A 7 -8.76 4.24 31.24
N THR A 8 -8.24 3.14 31.76
CA THR A 8 -9.04 1.96 32.13
C THR A 8 -10.10 2.26 33.20
N LYS A 9 -10.00 3.40 33.89
CA LYS A 9 -11.00 3.86 34.88
C LYS A 9 -12.13 4.71 34.29
N ASP A 10 -11.97 5.22 33.07
CA ASP A 10 -12.89 6.17 32.43
C ASP A 10 -13.63 5.54 31.23
N ILE A 11 -13.89 4.24 31.28
CA ILE A 11 -14.46 3.48 30.16
C ILE A 11 -15.91 3.93 29.90
N LYS A 12 -16.11 4.65 28.80
CA LYS A 12 -17.43 4.98 28.24
C LYS A 12 -17.51 4.46 26.81
N ALA A 13 -18.00 3.23 26.68
CA ALA A 13 -18.28 2.61 25.39
C ALA A 13 -19.45 1.63 25.51
N GLU A 14 -20.12 1.40 24.39
CA GLU A 14 -21.21 0.43 24.26
C GLU A 14 -20.68 -1.01 24.43
N GLY A 15 -19.57 -1.34 23.75
CA GLY A 15 -18.93 -2.65 23.79
C GLY A 15 -17.59 -2.68 24.56
N LEU A 16 -17.32 -3.76 25.28
CA LEU A 16 -15.97 -4.13 25.73
C LEU A 16 -15.49 -5.34 24.95
N PHE A 17 -14.39 -5.19 24.21
CA PHE A 17 -13.84 -6.22 23.34
C PHE A 17 -12.56 -6.77 23.96
N PHE A 18 -12.49 -8.09 24.10
CA PHE A 18 -11.36 -8.78 24.68
C PHE A 18 -10.85 -9.86 23.75
N GLY A 19 -9.54 -9.88 23.49
CA GLY A 19 -8.86 -10.98 22.82
C GLY A 19 -8.10 -11.85 23.81
N PHE A 20 -8.31 -13.16 23.78
CA PHE A 20 -7.63 -14.11 24.69
C PHE A 20 -6.99 -15.28 23.94
N PHE A 21 -5.71 -15.54 24.22
CA PHE A 21 -5.07 -16.81 23.90
C PHE A 21 -5.54 -17.90 24.85
N LYS A 22 -5.45 -19.19 24.46
CA LYS A 22 -5.85 -20.32 25.31
C LYS A 22 -5.22 -20.28 26.72
N GLU A 23 -3.95 -19.93 26.79
CA GLU A 23 -3.17 -19.83 28.03
C GLU A 23 -3.48 -18.59 28.88
N ASP A 24 -4.17 -17.59 28.33
CA ASP A 24 -4.44 -16.35 29.04
C ASP A 24 -5.41 -16.57 30.19
N LYS A 25 -5.12 -15.93 31.33
CA LYS A 25 -6.08 -15.73 32.41
C LYS A 25 -6.80 -14.40 32.21
N ILE A 26 -8.12 -14.42 32.13
CA ILE A 26 -8.95 -13.21 31.88
C ILE A 26 -8.70 -12.16 32.95
N GLU A 27 -8.49 -12.61 34.18
CA GLU A 27 -8.24 -11.79 35.37
C GLU A 27 -6.97 -10.94 35.27
N LYS A 28 -6.04 -11.29 34.37
CA LYS A 28 -4.79 -10.55 34.17
C LYS A 28 -4.90 -9.43 33.12
N ASP A 29 -5.99 -9.40 32.35
CA ASP A 29 -6.18 -8.40 31.31
C ASP A 29 -6.32 -7.00 31.91
N GLY A 30 -5.64 -6.03 31.30
CA GLY A 30 -5.59 -4.66 31.82
C GLY A 30 -6.95 -3.98 31.89
N LEU A 31 -7.78 -4.18 30.86
CA LEU A 31 -9.14 -3.64 30.82
C LEU A 31 -10.03 -4.37 31.83
N PHE A 32 -9.91 -5.70 31.93
CA PHE A 32 -10.72 -6.50 32.86
C PHE A 32 -10.47 -6.09 34.33
N MET A 33 -9.21 -5.85 34.71
CA MET A 33 -8.82 -5.57 36.09
C MET A 33 -9.46 -4.32 36.70
N ASP A 34 -9.86 -3.34 35.90
CA ASP A 34 -10.46 -2.09 36.38
C ASP A 34 -11.99 -2.07 36.26
N LEU A 35 -12.62 -3.16 35.80
CA LEU A 35 -14.07 -3.27 35.74
C LEU A 35 -14.74 -3.39 37.12
N PRO A 36 -16.00 -2.96 37.24
CA PRO A 36 -16.85 -3.24 38.40
C PRO A 36 -16.93 -4.74 38.76
N SER A 37 -17.02 -5.04 40.06
CA SER A 37 -16.92 -6.42 40.57
C SER A 37 -18.04 -7.36 40.10
N ASP A 38 -19.24 -6.83 39.91
CA ASP A 38 -20.41 -7.51 39.38
C ASP A 38 -20.21 -7.91 37.90
N ILE A 39 -19.71 -6.97 37.08
CA ILE A 39 -19.38 -7.24 35.67
C ILE A 39 -18.27 -8.28 35.56
N LYS A 40 -17.22 -8.18 36.40
CA LYS A 40 -16.12 -9.17 36.43
C LYS A 40 -16.63 -10.58 36.70
N LYS A 41 -17.49 -10.76 37.71
CA LYS A 41 -18.06 -12.08 38.05
C LYS A 41 -18.83 -12.66 36.89
N LEU A 42 -19.65 -11.84 36.22
CA LEU A 42 -20.45 -12.28 35.08
C LEU A 42 -19.58 -12.69 33.89
N ILE A 43 -18.54 -11.92 33.56
CA ILE A 43 -17.59 -12.28 32.49
C ILE A 43 -16.85 -13.58 32.81
N LEU A 44 -16.40 -13.78 34.06
CA LEU A 44 -15.71 -15.02 34.44
C LEU A 44 -16.61 -16.24 34.38
N GLN A 45 -17.85 -16.12 34.85
CA GLN A 45 -18.84 -17.20 34.76
C GLN A 45 -19.14 -17.53 33.29
N PHE A 46 -19.49 -16.51 32.50
CA PHE A 46 -19.78 -16.67 31.07
C PHE A 46 -18.59 -17.28 30.32
N SER A 47 -17.37 -16.82 30.58
CA SER A 47 -16.19 -17.37 29.92
C SER A 47 -15.94 -18.83 30.30
N LYS A 48 -16.16 -19.21 31.57
CA LYS A 48 -15.95 -20.59 32.03
C LYS A 48 -16.91 -21.56 31.34
N ASP A 49 -18.14 -21.11 31.13
CA ASP A 49 -19.23 -21.95 30.62
C ASP A 49 -19.23 -22.01 29.08
N GLU A 50 -18.92 -20.90 28.41
CA GLU A 50 -19.19 -20.75 26.97
C GLU A 50 -17.98 -20.42 26.07
N PHE A 51 -16.80 -20.15 26.62
CA PHE A 51 -15.67 -19.63 25.83
C PHE A 51 -14.39 -20.44 26.00
N LYS A 52 -13.98 -21.13 24.92
CA LYS A 52 -12.81 -22.02 24.91
C LYS A 52 -11.53 -21.34 24.42
N LYS A 53 -11.63 -20.10 23.92
CA LYS A 53 -10.53 -19.30 23.35
C LYS A 53 -9.94 -19.94 22.09
N GLU A 54 -10.75 -20.70 21.36
CA GLU A 54 -10.34 -21.28 20.08
C GLU A 54 -10.16 -20.19 19.02
N GLU A 55 -9.26 -20.40 18.06
CA GLU A 55 -9.02 -19.42 17.00
C GLU A 55 -10.31 -19.15 16.21
N GLY A 56 -10.71 -17.88 16.14
CA GLY A 56 -11.94 -17.47 15.43
C GLY A 56 -13.22 -17.64 16.25
N GLU A 57 -13.16 -18.16 17.48
CA GLU A 57 -14.31 -18.21 18.38
C GLU A 57 -14.70 -16.79 18.82
N ILE A 58 -15.97 -16.41 18.65
CA ILE A 58 -16.49 -15.13 19.13
C ILE A 58 -17.72 -15.40 19.98
N LYS A 59 -17.71 -14.89 21.22
CA LYS A 59 -18.81 -15.00 22.17
C LYS A 59 -19.20 -13.63 22.68
N SER A 60 -20.50 -13.38 22.81
CA SER A 60 -21.01 -12.09 23.24
C SER A 60 -22.00 -12.22 24.39
N LEU A 61 -21.83 -11.38 25.40
CA LEU A 61 -22.67 -11.28 26.58
C LEU A 61 -23.33 -9.89 26.60
N TRP A 62 -24.64 -9.86 26.84
CA TRP A 62 -25.40 -8.63 27.03
C TRP A 62 -25.45 -8.27 28.51
N LEU A 63 -25.24 -7.00 28.81
CA LEU A 63 -25.30 -6.46 30.16
C LEU A 63 -26.58 -5.65 30.34
N SER A 64 -27.11 -5.63 31.56
CA SER A 64 -28.24 -4.77 31.94
C SER A 64 -27.85 -3.28 32.02
N SER A 65 -26.55 -2.98 32.12
CA SER A 65 -26.02 -1.61 32.06
C SER A 65 -26.12 -1.04 30.64
N LYS A 66 -26.26 0.28 30.53
CA LYS A 66 -26.22 0.97 29.24
C LYS A 66 -24.79 1.19 28.73
N ASN A 67 -23.81 1.28 29.62
CA ASN A 67 -22.41 1.55 29.30
C ASN A 67 -21.49 0.83 30.31
N PRO A 68 -20.88 -0.30 29.94
CA PRO A 68 -21.08 -1.06 28.70
C PRO A 68 -22.40 -1.82 28.67
N SER A 69 -22.99 -1.98 27.49
CA SER A 69 -24.18 -2.82 27.25
C SER A 69 -23.83 -4.20 26.68
N LYS A 70 -22.60 -4.36 26.16
CA LYS A 70 -22.13 -5.63 25.60
C LYS A 70 -20.67 -5.92 25.96
N VAL A 71 -20.37 -7.19 26.19
CA VAL A 71 -19.01 -7.73 26.27
C VAL A 71 -18.83 -8.72 25.14
N VAL A 72 -17.70 -8.66 24.44
CA VAL A 72 -17.36 -9.56 23.33
C VAL A 72 -15.99 -10.17 23.60
N LEU A 73 -15.95 -11.50 23.58
CA LEU A 73 -14.76 -12.31 23.78
C LEU A 73 -14.34 -12.92 22.43
N PHE A 74 -13.10 -12.67 22.03
CA PHE A 74 -12.48 -13.18 20.81
C PHE A 74 -11.38 -14.18 21.18
N GLY A 75 -11.51 -15.41 20.68
CA GLY A 75 -10.51 -16.45 20.84
C GLY A 75 -9.37 -16.24 19.85
N LEU A 76 -8.17 -15.98 20.39
CA LEU A 76 -6.94 -15.79 19.60
C LEU A 76 -6.23 -17.13 19.32
N GLY A 77 -6.70 -18.22 19.93
CA GLY A 77 -6.14 -19.55 19.76
C GLY A 77 -4.85 -19.76 20.54
N ASP A 78 -3.97 -20.59 19.99
CA ASP A 78 -2.67 -20.90 20.56
C ASP A 78 -1.67 -19.78 20.28
N LYS A 79 -1.04 -19.26 21.35
CA LYS A 79 -0.03 -18.20 21.25
C LYS A 79 1.19 -18.64 20.44
N ALA A 80 1.55 -19.92 20.47
CA ALA A 80 2.65 -20.45 19.65
C ALA A 80 2.39 -20.34 18.14
N LYS A 81 1.13 -20.15 17.72
CA LYS A 81 0.71 -19.92 16.33
C LYS A 81 0.45 -18.45 16.04
N TRP A 82 0.79 -17.54 16.96
CA TRP A 82 0.69 -16.10 16.75
C TRP A 82 1.78 -15.63 15.79
N ASN A 83 1.44 -14.73 14.88
CA ASN A 83 2.35 -14.20 13.87
C ASN A 83 1.92 -12.80 13.44
N GLU A 84 2.77 -12.14 12.66
CA GLU A 84 2.55 -10.76 12.19
C GLU A 84 1.26 -10.61 11.39
N ARG A 85 0.87 -11.64 10.61
CA ARG A 85 -0.41 -11.61 9.89
C ARG A 85 -1.59 -11.45 10.86
N LYS A 86 -1.59 -12.19 11.97
CA LYS A 86 -2.66 -12.12 12.97
C LYS A 86 -2.70 -10.77 13.70
N ILE A 87 -1.56 -10.10 13.89
CA ILE A 87 -1.49 -8.72 14.40
C ILE A 87 -2.34 -7.77 13.56
N HIS A 88 -2.35 -7.97 12.24
CA HIS A 88 -3.14 -7.13 11.33
C HIS A 88 -4.60 -7.54 11.23
N LEU A 89 -4.91 -8.85 11.27
CA LEU A 89 -6.27 -9.35 11.07
C LEU A 89 -7.19 -9.14 12.27
N ILE A 90 -6.69 -9.27 13.50
CA ILE A 90 -7.54 -9.18 14.70
C ILE A 90 -8.21 -7.80 14.86
N PRO A 91 -7.50 -6.66 14.72
CA PRO A 91 -8.16 -5.35 14.76
C PRO A 91 -9.25 -5.21 13.68
N ARG A 92 -9.03 -5.78 12.48
CA ARG A 92 -10.02 -5.75 11.39
C ARG A 92 -11.25 -6.60 11.73
N LEU A 93 -11.05 -7.78 12.32
CA LEU A 93 -12.13 -8.64 12.79
C LEU A 93 -13.00 -7.92 13.84
N PHE A 94 -12.40 -7.15 14.75
CA PHE A 94 -13.14 -6.37 15.74
C PHE A 94 -14.05 -5.36 15.04
N ILE A 95 -13.54 -4.65 14.04
CA ILE A 95 -14.31 -3.69 13.26
C ILE A 95 -15.43 -4.34 12.47
N GLN A 96 -15.18 -5.48 11.81
CA GLN A 96 -16.23 -6.21 11.09
C GLN A 96 -17.31 -6.72 12.04
N TYR A 97 -16.93 -7.24 13.21
CA TYR A 97 -17.89 -7.66 14.22
C TYR A 97 -18.74 -6.48 14.71
N ALA A 98 -18.10 -5.34 15.00
CA ALA A 98 -18.80 -4.13 15.43
C ALA A 98 -19.80 -3.62 14.37
N LYS A 99 -19.40 -3.57 13.09
CA LYS A 99 -20.28 -3.17 11.98
C LYS A 99 -21.47 -4.11 11.82
N ASN A 100 -21.22 -5.42 11.84
CA ASN A 100 -22.29 -6.43 11.67
C ASN A 100 -23.29 -6.44 12.83
N ASN A 101 -22.86 -6.02 14.02
CA ASN A 101 -23.69 -5.98 15.23
C ASN A 101 -24.17 -4.58 15.61
N LYS A 102 -23.95 -3.58 14.74
CA LYS A 102 -24.33 -2.16 14.95
C LYS A 102 -23.79 -1.56 16.25
N ILE A 103 -22.58 -1.98 16.65
CA ILE A 103 -21.89 -1.44 17.83
C ILE A 103 -21.17 -0.16 17.39
N GLU A 104 -21.62 0.98 17.89
CA GLU A 104 -21.09 2.28 17.46
C GLU A 104 -19.84 2.68 18.25
N SER A 105 -19.60 2.07 19.41
CA SER A 105 -18.39 2.33 20.20
C SER A 105 -17.91 1.11 20.95
N PHE A 106 -16.60 0.86 20.96
CA PHE A 106 -16.03 -0.19 21.80
C PHE A 106 -14.69 0.22 22.43
N THR A 107 -14.36 -0.44 23.54
CA THR A 107 -13.07 -0.33 24.22
C THR A 107 -12.34 -1.67 24.16
N THR A 108 -11.04 -1.65 23.88
CA THR A 108 -10.18 -2.84 23.88
C THR A 108 -8.83 -2.56 24.51
N CYS A 109 -8.24 -3.60 25.10
CA CYS A 109 -6.90 -3.55 25.67
C CYS A 109 -5.81 -3.86 24.61
N LEU A 110 -4.73 -3.08 24.61
CA LEU A 110 -3.54 -3.30 23.79
C LEU A 110 -2.45 -4.12 24.49
N ASP A 111 -2.70 -4.64 25.70
CA ASP A 111 -1.70 -5.40 26.48
C ASP A 111 -1.36 -6.78 25.87
N LYS A 112 -1.91 -7.10 24.71
CA LYS A 112 -1.59 -8.31 23.92
C LYS A 112 -0.51 -8.00 22.89
N ASP A 113 0.01 -9.05 22.26
CA ASP A 113 1.13 -8.98 21.32
C ASP A 113 0.72 -8.42 19.94
N PHE A 114 0.36 -7.13 19.89
CA PHE A 114 0.01 -6.42 18.66
C PHE A 114 1.22 -5.66 18.04
N GLY A 115 2.42 -5.85 18.57
CA GLY A 115 3.63 -5.20 18.10
C GLY A 115 4.78 -5.29 19.09
N SER A 116 5.99 -4.96 18.64
CA SER A 116 7.22 -5.07 19.44
C SER A 116 7.31 -4.08 20.61
N SER A 117 6.45 -3.06 20.62
CA SER A 117 6.35 -2.01 21.64
C SER A 117 4.91 -1.50 21.75
N THR A 118 4.59 -0.79 22.84
CA THR A 118 3.28 -0.15 23.05
C THR A 118 2.90 0.77 21.89
N LYS A 119 3.85 1.59 21.45
CA LYS A 119 3.66 2.52 20.34
C LYS A 119 3.33 1.76 19.05
N GLU A 120 4.07 0.68 18.78
CA GLU A 120 3.85 -0.13 17.58
C GLU A 120 2.52 -0.89 17.62
N ALA A 121 2.15 -1.45 18.77
CA ALA A 121 0.85 -2.07 18.99
C ALA A 121 -0.29 -1.08 18.69
N ALA A 122 -0.23 0.13 19.26
CA ALA A 122 -1.21 1.18 18.99
C ALA A 122 -1.23 1.58 17.51
N LYS A 123 -0.06 1.78 16.88
CA LYS A 123 0.06 2.09 15.43
C LYS A 123 -0.63 1.01 14.59
N ASN A 124 -0.27 -0.25 14.78
CA ASN A 124 -0.79 -1.38 14.00
C ASN A 124 -2.29 -1.57 14.20
N PHE A 125 -2.76 -1.45 15.44
CA PHE A 125 -4.19 -1.53 15.74
C PHE A 125 -4.96 -0.41 15.06
N THR A 126 -4.47 0.83 15.13
CA THR A 126 -5.09 2.01 14.51
C THR A 126 -5.13 1.92 12.99
N ILE A 127 -4.03 1.54 12.33
CA ILE A 127 -4.01 1.36 10.87
C ILE A 127 -5.09 0.37 10.46
N ASN A 128 -5.07 -0.82 11.04
CA ASN A 128 -5.96 -1.90 10.65
C ASN A 128 -7.43 -1.64 11.01
N THR A 129 -7.67 -0.87 12.08
CA THR A 129 -8.99 -0.33 12.41
C THR A 129 -9.53 0.55 11.29
N LEU A 130 -8.73 1.51 10.81
CA LEU A 130 -9.15 2.40 9.72
C LEU A 130 -9.34 1.68 8.39
N LEU A 131 -8.47 0.69 8.08
CA LEU A 131 -8.60 -0.09 6.85
C LEU A 131 -9.88 -0.93 6.81
N ALA A 132 -10.29 -1.50 7.95
CA ALA A 132 -11.50 -2.32 8.05
C ALA A 132 -12.79 -1.49 8.12
N ASP A 133 -12.72 -0.26 8.65
CA ASP A 133 -13.88 0.64 8.70
C ASP A 133 -14.24 1.15 7.30
N PHE A 134 -13.24 1.33 6.43
CA PHE A 134 -13.37 1.82 5.06
C PHE A 134 -14.43 1.07 4.25
N GLU A 135 -15.26 1.84 3.55
CA GLU A 135 -16.20 1.38 2.53
C GLU A 135 -16.13 2.32 1.33
N PHE A 136 -16.12 1.77 0.10
CA PHE A 136 -16.21 2.56 -1.11
C PHE A 136 -17.67 2.72 -1.55
N ASN A 137 -18.38 3.65 -0.92
CA ASN A 137 -19.82 3.89 -1.16
C ASN A 137 -20.09 5.10 -2.08
N LYS A 138 -19.06 5.65 -2.74
CA LYS A 138 -19.15 6.88 -3.56
C LYS A 138 -20.29 6.86 -4.60
N TYR A 139 -20.58 5.69 -5.16
CA TYR A 139 -21.59 5.49 -6.21
C TYR A 139 -22.86 4.77 -5.73
N LYS A 140 -22.96 4.44 -4.43
CA LYS A 140 -24.13 3.76 -3.86
C LYS A 140 -25.08 4.77 -3.25
N GLU A 141 -26.37 4.55 -3.45
CA GLU A 141 -27.40 5.25 -2.68
C GLU A 141 -27.28 4.87 -1.20
N GLU A 142 -27.39 5.86 -0.31
CA GLU A 142 -27.38 5.61 1.13
C GLU A 142 -28.66 4.85 1.52
N PRO A 143 -28.55 3.72 2.25
CA PRO A 143 -29.74 3.00 2.70
C PRO A 143 -30.56 3.85 3.68
N LYS A 144 -31.87 3.58 3.80
CA LYS A 144 -32.81 4.35 4.66
C LYS A 144 -32.38 4.48 6.13
N GLY A 145 -31.56 3.55 6.63
CA GLY A 145 -31.01 3.58 8.00
C GLY A 145 -29.60 4.15 8.13
N GLY A 146 -29.04 4.70 7.05
CA GLY A 146 -27.64 5.09 6.95
C GLY A 146 -26.68 3.90 6.90
N TRP A 147 -25.43 4.18 6.54
CA TRP A 147 -24.37 3.18 6.66
C TRP A 147 -24.08 2.86 8.13
N SER A 148 -23.72 1.61 8.44
CA SER A 148 -23.19 1.27 9.76
C SER A 148 -21.92 2.08 10.03
N LYS A 149 -21.88 2.77 11.17
CA LYS A 149 -20.79 3.69 11.52
C LYS A 149 -20.24 3.36 12.89
N ILE A 150 -18.93 3.17 12.98
CA ILE A 150 -18.22 3.15 14.25
C ILE A 150 -17.83 4.58 14.58
N LYS A 151 -18.36 5.09 15.70
CA LYS A 151 -18.11 6.44 16.19
C LYS A 151 -16.81 6.49 16.97
N ASN A 152 -16.60 5.57 17.93
CA ASN A 152 -15.45 5.61 18.83
C ASN A 152 -14.78 4.23 19.01
N VAL A 153 -13.46 4.19 18.89
CA VAL A 153 -12.63 3.05 19.30
C VAL A 153 -11.69 3.53 20.39
N ASN A 154 -11.85 3.00 21.59
CA ASN A 154 -11.04 3.37 22.74
C ASN A 154 -9.97 2.29 22.96
N LEU A 155 -8.72 2.69 22.87
CA LEU A 155 -7.57 1.85 23.18
C LEU A 155 -7.13 2.14 24.62
N VAL A 156 -6.99 1.08 25.40
CA VAL A 156 -6.45 1.15 26.76
C VAL A 156 -5.22 0.25 26.87
N SER A 157 -4.29 0.61 27.74
CA SER A 157 -3.19 -0.24 28.14
C SER A 157 -2.72 0.19 29.52
N LYS A 158 -2.10 -0.73 30.25
CA LYS A 158 -1.37 -0.41 31.49
C LYS A 158 -0.02 0.27 31.24
N GLN A 159 0.41 0.32 29.98
CA GLN A 159 1.68 0.89 29.56
C GLN A 159 1.55 2.40 29.31
N SER A 160 2.58 3.01 28.72
CA SER A 160 2.67 4.46 28.59
C SER A 160 1.58 5.07 27.69
N ILE A 161 0.72 5.92 28.27
CA ILE A 161 -0.33 6.68 27.53
C ILE A 161 0.28 7.50 26.39
N SER A 162 1.46 8.10 26.59
CA SER A 162 2.10 8.93 25.56
C SER A 162 2.57 8.11 24.37
N GLU A 163 2.99 6.87 24.58
CA GLU A 163 3.36 5.95 23.49
C GLU A 163 2.14 5.49 22.70
N ILE A 164 1.02 5.21 23.37
CA ILE A 164 -0.25 4.86 22.72
C ILE A 164 -0.72 6.04 21.86
N GLN A 165 -0.72 7.26 22.42
CA GLN A 165 -1.11 8.47 21.67
C GLN A 165 -0.20 8.72 20.46
N ALA A 166 1.11 8.51 20.61
CA ALA A 166 2.06 8.61 19.50
C ALA A 166 1.79 7.55 18.42
N GLY A 167 1.49 6.30 18.83
CA GLY A 167 1.13 5.20 17.93
C GLY A 167 -0.17 5.45 17.19
N ILE A 168 -1.22 5.92 17.90
CA ILE A 168 -2.51 6.32 17.31
C ILE A 168 -2.29 7.43 16.26
N LYS A 169 -1.54 8.47 16.61
CA LYS A 169 -1.29 9.58 15.67
C LYS A 169 -0.59 9.12 14.39
N GLU A 170 0.43 8.28 14.53
CA GLU A 170 1.15 7.71 13.39
C GLU A 170 0.26 6.77 12.57
N GLY A 171 -0.50 5.91 13.24
CA GLY A 171 -1.42 4.96 12.60
C GLY A 171 -2.58 5.63 11.88
N ILE A 172 -3.10 6.76 12.39
CA ILE A 172 -4.12 7.56 11.71
C ILE A 172 -3.60 8.06 10.37
N ILE A 173 -2.40 8.65 10.35
CA ILE A 173 -1.80 9.17 9.11
C ILE A 173 -1.66 8.06 8.08
N ILE A 174 -1.08 6.92 8.47
CA ILE A 174 -0.84 5.80 7.55
C ILE A 174 -2.16 5.18 7.07
N GLY A 175 -3.10 4.93 7.98
CA GLY A 175 -4.40 4.33 7.64
C GLY A 175 -5.26 5.22 6.74
N GLU A 176 -5.31 6.53 7.01
CA GLU A 176 -6.02 7.49 6.16
C GLU A 176 -5.42 7.59 4.76
N GLU A 177 -4.10 7.74 4.64
CA GLU A 177 -3.45 7.81 3.32
C GLU A 177 -3.60 6.50 2.54
N THR A 178 -3.56 5.35 3.22
CA THR A 178 -3.85 4.06 2.59
C THR A 178 -5.30 3.99 2.07
N ASN A 179 -6.27 4.49 2.83
CA ASN A 179 -7.66 4.55 2.37
C ASN A 179 -7.89 5.60 1.27
N LEU A 180 -7.14 6.70 1.26
CA LEU A 180 -7.17 7.65 0.15
C LEU A 180 -6.58 7.04 -1.13
N CYS A 181 -5.51 6.24 -1.02
CA CYS A 181 -5.01 5.42 -2.11
C CYS A 181 -6.09 4.46 -2.64
N ARG A 182 -6.80 3.75 -1.75
CA ARG A 182 -7.90 2.85 -2.11
C ARG A 182 -9.05 3.59 -2.79
N ASN A 183 -9.43 4.77 -2.29
CA ASN A 183 -10.45 5.61 -2.92
C ASN A 183 -10.08 6.01 -4.34
N LEU A 184 -8.83 6.40 -4.57
CA LEU A 184 -8.36 6.83 -5.87
C LEU A 184 -8.35 5.65 -6.85
N SER A 185 -7.82 4.50 -6.44
CA SER A 185 -7.76 3.28 -7.24
C SER A 185 -9.14 2.67 -7.53
N ASN A 186 -10.08 2.71 -6.59
CA ASN A 186 -11.46 2.23 -6.79
C ASN A 186 -12.30 3.16 -7.66
N THR A 187 -11.83 4.37 -7.98
CA THR A 187 -12.59 5.27 -8.83
C THR A 187 -12.58 4.73 -10.27
N PRO A 188 -13.76 4.45 -10.89
CA PRO A 188 -13.83 3.89 -12.23
C PRO A 188 -13.10 4.73 -13.28
N GLY A 189 -12.61 4.08 -14.34
CA GLY A 189 -11.78 4.71 -15.38
C GLY A 189 -12.40 5.96 -16.01
N GLY A 190 -13.72 5.95 -16.24
CA GLY A 190 -14.45 7.11 -16.77
C GLY A 190 -14.41 8.35 -15.87
N ASP A 191 -14.23 8.17 -14.56
CA ASP A 191 -14.11 9.25 -13.58
C ASP A 191 -12.67 9.54 -13.17
N MET A 192 -11.74 8.62 -13.41
CA MET A 192 -10.34 8.69 -13.01
C MET A 192 -9.42 8.77 -14.23
N THR A 193 -9.57 9.78 -15.07
CA THR A 193 -8.67 9.96 -16.24
C THR A 193 -7.25 10.39 -15.82
N PRO A 194 -6.24 10.35 -16.71
CA PRO A 194 -4.89 10.81 -16.41
C PRO A 194 -4.82 12.26 -15.89
N ALA A 195 -5.72 13.13 -16.38
CA ALA A 195 -5.85 14.50 -15.90
C ALA A 195 -6.34 14.52 -14.44
N ARG A 196 -7.35 13.70 -14.11
CA ARG A 196 -7.90 13.57 -12.75
C ARG A 196 -6.89 13.00 -11.76
N LEU A 197 -6.08 12.04 -12.20
CA LEU A 197 -4.96 11.54 -11.39
C LEU A 197 -3.93 12.64 -11.08
N ALA A 198 -3.59 13.47 -12.08
CA ALA A 198 -2.72 14.63 -11.86
C ALA A 198 -3.33 15.69 -10.93
N GLU A 199 -4.64 15.94 -11.03
CA GLU A 199 -5.38 16.82 -10.12
C GLU A 199 -5.40 16.28 -8.68
N ALA A 200 -5.62 14.97 -8.51
CA ALA A 200 -5.58 14.31 -7.21
C ALA A 200 -4.20 14.44 -6.56
N ALA A 201 -3.12 14.22 -7.32
CA ALA A 201 -1.76 14.44 -6.85
C ALA A 201 -1.51 15.91 -6.44
N ALA A 202 -2.00 16.87 -7.23
CA ALA A 202 -1.87 18.30 -6.91
C ALA A 202 -2.64 18.68 -5.64
N LYS A 203 -3.82 18.10 -5.42
CA LYS A 203 -4.59 18.25 -4.18
C LYS A 203 -3.83 17.70 -2.98
N ALA A 204 -3.28 16.49 -3.10
CA ALA A 204 -2.45 15.88 -2.05
C ALA A 204 -1.22 16.75 -1.72
N ALA A 205 -0.57 17.32 -2.75
CA ALA A 205 0.57 18.23 -2.58
C ALA A 205 0.19 19.49 -1.79
N LYS A 206 -0.92 20.13 -2.17
CA LYS A 206 -1.43 21.32 -1.49
C LYS A 206 -1.77 21.04 -0.03
N THR A 207 -2.43 19.91 0.25
CA THR A 207 -2.84 19.53 1.60
C THR A 207 -1.64 19.20 2.50
N ASN A 208 -0.61 18.54 1.97
CA ASN A 208 0.47 17.98 2.77
C ASN A 208 1.80 18.74 2.69
N GLY A 209 1.88 19.80 1.86
CA GLY A 209 3.02 20.71 1.83
C GLY A 209 4.25 20.20 1.10
N PHE A 210 4.07 19.43 0.02
CA PHE A 210 5.17 19.02 -0.88
C PHE A 210 5.03 19.68 -2.27
N HIS A 211 6.12 19.71 -3.04
CA HIS A 211 6.11 20.32 -4.37
C HIS A 211 5.65 19.33 -5.43
N ILE A 212 4.95 19.81 -6.44
CA ILE A 212 4.50 19.00 -7.58
C ILE A 212 4.72 19.78 -8.88
N LYS A 213 5.17 19.06 -9.91
CA LYS A 213 5.25 19.53 -11.28
C LYS A 213 4.65 18.46 -12.19
N THR A 214 3.75 18.85 -13.07
CA THR A 214 3.16 17.94 -14.06
C THR A 214 3.62 18.33 -15.45
N LEU A 215 4.26 17.41 -16.17
CA LEU A 215 4.67 17.59 -17.55
C LEU A 215 3.52 17.18 -18.47
N ARG A 216 3.14 18.07 -19.38
CA ARG A 216 2.14 17.78 -20.41
C ARG A 216 2.81 17.20 -21.65
N GLN A 217 1.98 16.76 -22.59
CA GLN A 217 2.41 16.10 -23.83
C GLN A 217 3.49 16.87 -24.62
N LYS A 218 3.45 18.22 -24.63
CA LYS A 218 4.46 19.03 -25.34
C LYS A 218 5.83 18.93 -24.65
N GLU A 219 5.88 19.02 -23.32
CA GLU A 219 7.12 18.85 -22.55
C GLU A 219 7.66 17.43 -22.65
N MET A 220 6.80 16.41 -22.58
CA MET A 220 7.21 15.01 -22.76
C MET A 220 7.80 14.74 -24.15
N ARG A 221 7.22 15.34 -25.21
CA ARG A 221 7.80 15.27 -26.57
C ARG A 221 9.20 15.86 -26.63
N LYS A 222 9.43 17.02 -25.98
CA LYS A 222 10.75 17.66 -25.94
C LYS A 222 11.78 16.82 -25.18
N LEU A 223 11.35 16.07 -24.17
CA LEU A 223 12.20 15.15 -23.41
C LEU A 223 12.42 13.80 -24.11
N GLY A 224 11.74 13.54 -25.23
CA GLY A 224 11.86 12.26 -25.94
C GLY A 224 11.19 11.08 -25.23
N MET A 225 10.16 11.31 -24.41
CA MET A 225 9.43 10.26 -23.68
C MET A 225 8.49 9.45 -24.60
N GLY A 226 9.06 8.79 -25.60
CA GLY A 226 8.30 8.10 -26.65
C GLY A 226 7.59 6.84 -26.18
N GLY A 227 7.97 6.25 -25.04
CA GLY A 227 7.23 5.15 -24.42
C GLY A 227 5.88 5.62 -23.90
N ILE A 228 5.87 6.64 -23.03
CA ILE A 228 4.63 7.24 -22.50
C ILE A 228 3.74 7.77 -23.62
N LEU A 229 4.33 8.49 -24.57
CA LEU A 229 3.60 9.07 -25.70
C LEU A 229 3.04 8.02 -26.66
N GLY A 230 3.75 6.90 -26.85
CA GLY A 230 3.32 5.78 -27.68
C GLY A 230 2.10 5.08 -27.10
N VAL A 231 2.16 4.71 -25.81
CA VAL A 231 1.05 4.04 -25.12
C VAL A 231 -0.22 4.90 -25.13
N ALA A 232 -0.09 6.20 -24.81
CA ALA A 232 -1.24 7.11 -24.72
C ALA A 232 -1.83 7.53 -26.09
N LYS A 233 -1.23 7.12 -27.21
CA LYS A 233 -1.60 7.57 -28.56
C LYS A 233 -3.01 7.14 -28.95
N GLY A 234 -3.50 6.04 -28.37
CA GLY A 234 -4.82 5.48 -28.64
C GLY A 234 -5.98 6.22 -27.95
N SER A 235 -5.72 6.96 -26.87
CA SER A 235 -6.77 7.62 -26.08
C SER A 235 -7.01 9.08 -26.46
N LEU A 236 -8.25 9.53 -26.26
CA LEU A 236 -8.60 10.96 -26.29
C LEU A 236 -8.04 11.69 -25.05
N GLU A 237 -8.01 11.01 -23.91
CA GLU A 237 -7.42 11.50 -22.66
C GLU A 237 -5.92 11.68 -22.82
N LYS A 238 -5.43 12.89 -22.52
CA LYS A 238 -4.01 13.22 -22.74
C LYS A 238 -3.14 12.66 -21.61
N PRO A 239 -1.91 12.20 -21.93
CA PRO A 239 -1.01 11.72 -20.89
C PRO A 239 -0.44 12.87 -20.07
N TYR A 240 -0.13 12.57 -18.81
CA TYR A 240 0.52 13.48 -17.88
C TYR A 240 1.67 12.75 -17.19
N PHE A 241 2.83 13.38 -17.07
CA PHE A 241 3.91 12.85 -16.22
C PHE A 241 4.01 13.68 -14.95
N ILE A 242 3.62 13.09 -13.84
CA ILE A 242 3.53 13.74 -12.53
C ILE A 242 4.85 13.55 -11.79
N VAL A 243 5.43 14.65 -11.32
CA VAL A 243 6.68 14.70 -10.57
C VAL A 243 6.42 15.35 -9.21
N ILE A 244 6.58 14.58 -8.14
CA ILE A 244 6.44 15.01 -6.75
C ILE A 244 7.83 15.18 -6.14
N GLU A 245 8.06 16.28 -5.41
CA GLU A 245 9.29 16.49 -4.65
C GLU A 245 8.98 16.83 -3.19
N TYR A 246 9.34 15.92 -2.29
CA TYR A 246 9.36 16.15 -0.85
C TYR A 246 10.80 16.34 -0.36
N LYS A 247 11.03 17.42 0.40
CA LYS A 247 12.36 17.80 0.91
C LYS A 247 12.31 17.81 2.44
N GLY A 248 12.44 16.63 3.05
CA GLY A 248 12.44 16.46 4.51
C GLY A 248 13.77 16.85 5.16
N ILE A 249 14.87 16.92 4.40
CA ILE A 249 16.18 17.32 4.91
C ILE A 249 16.42 18.82 4.68
N PRO A 250 16.67 19.63 5.73
CA PRO A 250 16.95 21.06 5.56
C PRO A 250 18.23 21.34 4.74
N LYS A 251 18.14 22.24 3.75
CA LYS A 251 19.27 22.64 2.88
C LYS A 251 20.51 23.14 3.65
N LYS A 252 20.31 23.74 4.83
CA LYS A 252 21.37 24.35 5.66
C LYS A 252 21.84 23.48 6.82
N ASP A 253 21.46 22.20 6.87
CA ASP A 253 21.90 21.33 7.96
C ASP A 253 23.43 21.24 8.00
N ARG A 254 24.02 21.84 9.05
CA ARG A 254 25.47 21.92 9.28
C ARG A 254 26.07 20.55 9.63
N ILE A 255 25.26 19.62 10.16
CA ILE A 255 25.69 18.28 10.57
C ILE A 255 25.96 17.41 9.33
N LEU A 256 25.14 17.56 8.28
CA LEU A 256 25.27 16.83 7.00
C LEU A 256 26.33 17.41 6.05
N ARG A 257 27.25 18.26 6.55
CA ARG A 257 28.40 18.79 5.78
C ARG A 257 29.60 17.84 5.77
N ARG A 258 29.63 16.83 6.65
CA ARG A 258 30.64 15.76 6.62
C ARG A 258 30.35 14.85 5.42
N ASP A 259 31.39 14.49 4.67
CA ASP A 259 31.25 13.70 3.44
C ASP A 259 30.53 12.35 3.66
N SER A 260 30.70 11.75 4.84
CA SER A 260 30.02 10.51 5.25
C SER A 260 28.49 10.63 5.44
N LEU A 261 27.93 11.84 5.41
CA LEU A 261 26.50 12.11 5.56
C LEU A 261 25.89 12.75 4.30
N ARG A 262 26.68 12.98 3.24
CA ARG A 262 26.18 13.48 1.95
C ARG A 262 25.28 12.46 1.26
N GLU A 263 25.57 11.18 1.41
CA GLU A 263 24.77 10.09 0.86
C GLU A 263 23.32 10.15 1.36
N LEU A 264 23.09 10.47 2.64
CA LEU A 264 21.73 10.64 3.20
C LEU A 264 20.89 11.73 2.51
N ARG A 265 21.51 12.63 1.73
CA ARG A 265 20.78 13.63 0.94
C ARG A 265 20.27 13.10 -0.39
N LYS A 266 20.83 11.99 -0.91
CA LYS A 266 20.34 11.38 -2.14
C LYS A 266 18.89 10.93 -1.93
N PRO A 267 17.98 11.27 -2.85
CA PRO A 267 16.57 10.99 -2.65
C PRO A 267 16.25 9.51 -2.78
N LEU A 268 15.26 9.08 -2.02
CA LEU A 268 14.48 7.89 -2.32
C LEU A 268 13.56 8.25 -3.50
N VAL A 269 13.76 7.64 -4.66
CA VAL A 269 12.89 7.84 -5.83
C VAL A 269 11.85 6.72 -5.87
N LEU A 270 10.59 7.09 -5.89
CA LEU A 270 9.44 6.21 -5.91
C LEU A 270 8.73 6.38 -7.25
N VAL A 271 8.56 5.30 -8.00
CA VAL A 271 7.91 5.33 -9.32
C VAL A 271 6.64 4.49 -9.27
N GLY A 272 5.51 4.99 -9.77
CA GLY A 272 4.24 4.29 -9.69
C GLY A 272 3.57 4.17 -11.04
N LYS A 273 3.22 2.95 -11.47
CA LYS A 273 2.46 2.73 -12.71
C LYS A 273 1.14 3.51 -12.65
N GLY A 274 0.87 4.35 -13.66
CA GLY A 274 -0.27 5.25 -13.71
C GLY A 274 -1.22 4.99 -14.88
N VAL A 275 -1.49 3.73 -15.23
CA VAL A 275 -2.45 3.42 -16.30
C VAL A 275 -3.86 3.53 -15.74
N THR A 276 -4.57 4.61 -16.05
CA THR A 276 -5.86 4.91 -15.43
C THR A 276 -7.00 4.01 -15.90
N PHE A 277 -6.86 3.46 -17.10
CA PHE A 277 -7.66 2.35 -17.58
C PHE A 277 -6.84 1.57 -18.60
N ASP A 278 -6.81 0.25 -18.43
CA ASP A 278 -6.08 -0.64 -19.32
C ASP A 278 -7.02 -1.60 -20.05
N THR A 279 -7.24 -1.33 -21.33
CA THR A 279 -7.97 -2.25 -22.22
C THR A 279 -7.08 -3.35 -22.79
N GLY A 280 -5.77 -3.21 -22.67
CA GLY A 280 -4.75 -3.94 -23.44
C GLY A 280 -4.42 -3.33 -24.80
N GLY A 281 -5.08 -2.25 -25.20
CA GLY A 281 -4.89 -1.62 -26.52
C GLY A 281 -5.41 -2.52 -27.64
N LEU A 282 -4.63 -2.70 -28.72
CA LEU A 282 -5.02 -3.59 -29.83
C LEU A 282 -4.95 -5.08 -29.46
N ASN A 283 -4.11 -5.45 -28.50
CA ASN A 283 -4.17 -6.74 -27.80
C ASN A 283 -5.24 -6.71 -26.70
N LEU A 284 -6.49 -6.54 -27.11
CA LEU A 284 -7.62 -6.36 -26.20
C LEU A 284 -7.71 -7.49 -25.16
N LYS A 285 -7.88 -7.12 -23.90
CA LYS A 285 -8.14 -8.04 -22.79
C LYS A 285 -9.47 -8.79 -22.99
N SER A 286 -9.57 -9.97 -22.38
CA SER A 286 -10.85 -10.68 -22.28
C SER A 286 -11.86 -9.93 -21.41
N GLU A 287 -13.14 -10.28 -21.52
CA GLU A 287 -14.22 -9.69 -20.72
C GLU A 287 -13.94 -9.73 -19.20
N GLN A 288 -13.43 -10.85 -18.71
CA GLN A 288 -13.07 -10.98 -17.29
C GLN A 288 -11.82 -10.17 -16.94
N GLY A 289 -10.84 -10.12 -17.86
CA GLY A 289 -9.57 -9.43 -17.64
C GLY A 289 -9.69 -7.90 -17.62
N ILE A 290 -10.72 -7.33 -18.26
CA ILE A 290 -10.87 -5.88 -18.40
C ILE A 290 -11.67 -5.22 -17.25
N TYR A 291 -12.55 -5.96 -16.56
CA TYR A 291 -13.53 -5.41 -15.61
C TYR A 291 -12.94 -4.56 -14.47
N GLU A 292 -11.73 -4.88 -14.03
CA GLU A 292 -11.07 -4.22 -12.88
C GLU A 292 -9.91 -3.29 -13.27
N MET A 293 -9.69 -3.06 -14.57
CA MET A 293 -8.48 -2.38 -15.07
C MET A 293 -8.46 -0.86 -14.86
N HIS A 294 -9.46 -0.31 -14.18
CA HIS A 294 -9.36 1.04 -13.61
C HIS A 294 -8.38 1.09 -12.42
N MET A 295 -8.11 -0.05 -11.77
CA MET A 295 -7.13 -0.17 -10.69
C MET A 295 -5.68 -0.29 -11.17
N ASP A 296 -5.44 -0.25 -12.49
CA ASP A 296 -4.10 -0.41 -13.08
C ASP A 296 -3.17 0.82 -12.89
N MET A 297 -3.67 1.81 -12.16
CA MET A 297 -2.95 2.98 -11.65
C MET A 297 -2.62 2.87 -10.16
N SER A 298 -2.85 1.71 -9.52
CA SER A 298 -2.66 1.52 -8.08
C SER A 298 -1.24 1.80 -7.61
N GLY A 299 -0.23 1.53 -8.45
CA GLY A 299 1.15 1.91 -8.16
C GLY A 299 1.34 3.42 -8.06
N GLY A 300 0.78 4.18 -9.01
CA GLY A 300 0.76 5.65 -9.00
C GLY A 300 0.02 6.21 -7.78
N SER A 301 -1.13 5.63 -7.44
CA SER A 301 -1.90 5.96 -6.24
C SER A 301 -1.08 5.75 -4.96
N ALA A 302 -0.40 4.60 -4.85
CA ALA A 302 0.45 4.27 -3.71
C ALA A 302 1.62 5.24 -3.57
N VAL A 303 2.25 5.67 -4.66
CA VAL A 303 3.34 6.67 -4.63
C VAL A 303 2.84 8.05 -4.17
N ILE A 304 1.68 8.51 -4.68
CA ILE A 304 1.09 9.80 -4.28
C ILE A 304 0.82 9.81 -2.77
N HIS A 305 0.12 8.79 -2.27
CA HIS A 305 -0.31 8.73 -0.87
C HIS A 305 0.79 8.26 0.09
N GLY A 306 1.75 7.48 -0.40
CA GLY A 306 2.98 7.15 0.34
C GLY A 306 3.81 8.39 0.62
N ILE A 307 4.02 9.26 -0.37
CA ILE A 307 4.73 10.54 -0.16
C ILE A 307 3.91 11.50 0.71
N ALA A 308 2.59 11.52 0.58
CA ALA A 308 1.73 12.29 1.48
C ALA A 308 1.90 11.83 2.94
N ALA A 309 1.94 10.52 3.20
CA ALA A 309 2.20 9.97 4.52
C ALA A 309 3.59 10.34 5.04
N ILE A 310 4.64 10.21 4.21
CA ILE A 310 6.01 10.65 4.53
C ILE A 310 6.02 12.12 4.95
N ALA A 311 5.33 12.99 4.21
CA ALA A 311 5.26 14.43 4.48
C ALA A 311 4.50 14.74 5.78
N ARG A 312 3.34 14.11 6.02
CA ARG A 312 2.54 14.25 7.25
C ARG A 312 3.29 13.77 8.50
N LEU A 313 4.07 12.70 8.35
CA LEU A 313 4.97 12.17 9.40
C LEU A 313 6.24 13.01 9.56
N LYS A 314 6.52 13.93 8.63
CA LYS A 314 7.72 14.77 8.59
C LYS A 314 9.01 13.94 8.63
N LEU A 315 9.05 12.83 7.89
CA LEU A 315 10.23 11.96 7.90
C LEU A 315 11.45 12.72 7.35
N PRO A 316 12.63 12.58 7.96
CA PRO A 316 13.81 13.37 7.63
C PRO A 316 14.56 12.82 6.40
N ILE A 317 13.85 12.62 5.29
CA ILE A 317 14.40 12.13 4.02
C ILE A 317 13.97 13.02 2.86
N ASN A 318 14.73 12.98 1.76
CA ASN A 318 14.27 13.52 0.49
C ASN A 318 13.57 12.38 -0.27
N ALA A 319 12.36 12.63 -0.78
CA ALA A 319 11.60 11.66 -1.54
C ALA A 319 11.09 12.29 -2.84
N ILE A 320 11.18 11.54 -3.93
CA ILE A 320 10.70 11.95 -5.27
C ILE A 320 9.65 10.94 -5.70
N GLY A 321 8.52 11.41 -6.21
CA GLY A 321 7.47 10.56 -6.79
C GLY A 321 7.38 10.78 -8.29
N LEU A 322 7.37 9.73 -9.08
CA LEU A 322 7.24 9.78 -10.54
C LEU A 322 6.07 8.90 -10.98
N ILE A 323 5.06 9.49 -11.62
CA ILE A 323 3.86 8.77 -12.06
C ILE A 323 3.62 9.10 -13.54
N PRO A 324 3.93 8.18 -14.48
CA PRO A 324 3.50 8.29 -15.86
C PRO A 324 2.01 7.93 -15.96
N ALA A 325 1.16 8.95 -16.05
CA ALA A 325 -0.28 8.78 -16.16
C ALA A 325 -0.72 8.71 -17.63
N VAL A 326 -1.32 7.59 -18.02
CA VAL A 326 -1.82 7.31 -19.37
C VAL A 326 -3.13 6.53 -19.31
N GLU A 327 -3.84 6.46 -20.43
CA GLU A 327 -4.95 5.53 -20.64
C GLU A 327 -4.63 4.68 -21.89
N ASN A 328 -4.68 3.35 -21.76
CA ASN A 328 -4.36 2.42 -22.85
C ASN A 328 -5.65 1.95 -23.52
N MET A 329 -5.93 2.45 -24.73
CA MET A 329 -7.20 2.29 -25.44
C MET A 329 -6.99 1.79 -26.86
N PRO A 330 -7.83 0.88 -27.41
CA PRO A 330 -7.85 0.60 -28.83
C PRO A 330 -8.50 1.77 -29.59
N SER A 331 -7.88 2.17 -30.69
CA SER A 331 -8.42 3.15 -31.62
C SER A 331 -7.59 3.15 -32.91
N GLY A 332 -8.10 3.81 -33.96
CA GLY A 332 -7.35 3.98 -35.21
C GLY A 332 -6.04 4.78 -35.07
N SER A 333 -5.79 5.44 -33.93
CA SER A 333 -4.53 6.14 -33.66
C SER A 333 -3.60 5.37 -32.72
N SER A 334 -3.97 4.18 -32.28
CA SER A 334 -3.17 3.37 -31.36
C SER A 334 -1.78 3.04 -31.91
N TYR A 335 -0.88 2.69 -30.99
CA TYR A 335 0.34 1.99 -31.34
C TYR A 335 0.01 0.50 -31.57
N HIS A 336 0.82 -0.18 -32.37
CA HIS A 336 0.55 -1.54 -32.84
C HIS A 336 1.58 -2.53 -32.34
N PRO A 337 1.22 -3.82 -32.23
CA PRO A 337 2.19 -4.90 -32.29
C PRO A 337 3.06 -4.74 -33.55
N GLY A 338 4.38 -4.76 -33.38
CA GLY A 338 5.38 -4.49 -34.40
C GLY A 338 5.93 -3.06 -34.42
N ASP A 339 5.30 -2.11 -33.72
CA ASP A 339 5.84 -0.74 -33.64
C ASP A 339 7.17 -0.70 -32.86
N ILE A 340 8.06 0.21 -33.26
CA ILE A 340 9.30 0.50 -32.55
C ILE A 340 9.19 1.87 -31.86
N LEU A 341 9.19 1.88 -30.54
CA LEU A 341 9.12 3.10 -29.74
C LEU A 341 10.51 3.51 -29.25
N LYS A 342 10.97 4.72 -29.60
CA LYS A 342 12.21 5.29 -29.06
C LYS A 342 11.92 6.00 -27.73
N THR A 343 12.57 5.58 -26.65
CA THR A 343 12.35 6.11 -25.29
C THR A 343 13.25 7.31 -24.99
N MET A 344 13.04 7.91 -23.81
CA MET A 344 13.88 8.99 -23.27
C MET A 344 15.34 8.53 -23.10
N SER A 345 15.58 7.23 -22.87
CA SER A 345 16.95 6.70 -22.78
C SER A 345 17.67 6.62 -24.12
N GLY A 346 16.95 6.82 -25.23
CA GLY A 346 17.45 6.64 -26.58
C GLY A 346 17.34 5.19 -27.07
N LYS A 347 17.10 4.23 -26.17
CA LYS A 347 16.83 2.82 -26.52
C LYS A 347 15.50 2.71 -27.27
N THR A 348 15.40 1.67 -28.09
CA THR A 348 14.21 1.33 -28.87
C THR A 348 13.51 0.11 -28.28
N ILE A 349 12.19 0.20 -28.10
CA ILE A 349 11.33 -0.87 -27.65
C ILE A 349 10.56 -1.42 -28.85
N GLU A 350 10.74 -2.71 -29.14
CA GLU A 350 9.87 -3.47 -30.02
C GLU A 350 8.61 -3.87 -29.28
N VAL A 351 7.47 -3.34 -29.72
CA VAL A 351 6.17 -3.62 -29.11
C VAL A 351 5.65 -4.94 -29.66
N ILE A 352 5.74 -6.00 -28.88
CA ILE A 352 5.17 -7.31 -29.22
C ILE A 352 3.71 -7.40 -28.81
N ASN A 353 3.37 -6.79 -27.67
CA ASN A 353 2.02 -6.83 -27.12
C ASN A 353 1.66 -5.49 -26.45
N THR A 354 0.58 -4.86 -26.88
CA THR A 354 0.11 -3.56 -26.34
C THR A 354 -0.55 -3.67 -24.96
N ASP A 355 -0.73 -4.88 -24.44
CA ASP A 355 -1.16 -5.20 -23.06
C ASP A 355 0.04 -5.33 -22.09
N ALA A 356 1.25 -5.10 -22.59
CA ALA A 356 2.47 -4.93 -21.80
C ALA A 356 2.92 -3.47 -21.84
N GLU A 357 1.97 -2.56 -21.64
CA GLU A 357 2.11 -1.09 -21.67
C GLU A 357 2.76 -0.53 -20.40
N GLY A 358 2.47 -1.12 -19.24
CA GLY A 358 2.93 -0.61 -17.95
C GLY A 358 4.45 -0.51 -17.88
N ARG A 359 5.15 -1.52 -18.39
CA ARG A 359 6.62 -1.50 -18.43
C ARG A 359 7.16 -0.44 -19.40
N ILE A 360 6.46 -0.17 -20.51
CA ILE A 360 6.85 0.84 -21.50
C ILE A 360 6.78 2.24 -20.89
N ILE A 361 5.70 2.57 -20.17
CA ILE A 361 5.58 3.90 -19.56
C ILE A 361 6.54 4.08 -18.38
N LEU A 362 6.83 3.00 -17.64
CA LEU A 362 7.80 3.00 -16.54
C LEU A 362 9.23 3.16 -17.05
N ALA A 363 9.57 2.67 -18.24
CA ALA A 363 10.89 2.84 -18.85
C ALA A 363 11.31 4.32 -18.92
N ASP A 364 10.44 5.20 -19.42
CA ASP A 364 10.70 6.64 -19.47
C ASP A 364 10.79 7.25 -18.06
N ALA A 365 9.93 6.80 -17.13
CA ALA A 365 9.88 7.32 -15.76
C ALA A 365 11.13 6.95 -14.94
N LEU A 366 11.56 5.68 -15.00
CA LEU A 366 12.76 5.16 -14.35
C LEU A 366 14.00 5.88 -14.86
N TYR A 367 14.13 6.03 -16.19
CA TYR A 367 15.27 6.71 -16.78
C TYR A 367 15.30 8.20 -16.40
N TYR A 368 14.14 8.88 -16.43
CA TYR A 368 14.02 10.25 -15.95
C TYR A 368 14.46 10.37 -14.48
N GLY A 369 14.01 9.45 -13.62
CA GLY A 369 14.39 9.39 -12.21
C GLY A 369 15.90 9.24 -12.01
N ALA A 370 16.49 8.25 -12.67
CA ALA A 370 17.92 7.96 -12.58
C ALA A 370 18.77 9.16 -13.04
N LYS A 371 18.48 9.73 -14.21
CA LYS A 371 19.27 10.83 -14.80
C LYS A 371 19.10 12.15 -14.08
N LYS A 372 17.89 12.47 -13.60
CA LYS A 372 17.62 13.79 -13.02
C LYS A 372 17.96 13.88 -11.53
N TYR A 373 17.78 12.80 -10.77
CA TYR A 373 17.76 12.87 -9.32
C TYR A 373 18.93 12.17 -8.62
N ASN A 374 19.76 11.39 -9.33
CA ASN A 374 20.87 10.63 -8.74
C ASN A 374 20.43 9.89 -7.45
N PRO A 375 19.46 8.96 -7.56
CA PRO A 375 18.82 8.34 -6.40
C PRO A 375 19.81 7.59 -5.52
N GLY A 376 19.55 7.55 -4.21
CA GLY A 376 20.21 6.60 -3.32
C GLY A 376 19.58 5.21 -3.44
N LEU A 377 18.27 5.17 -3.67
CA LEU A 377 17.52 3.99 -4.08
C LEU A 377 16.32 4.43 -4.92
N MET A 378 16.02 3.68 -5.98
CA MET A 378 14.81 3.81 -6.77
C MET A 378 13.92 2.59 -6.55
N VAL A 379 12.66 2.79 -6.19
CA VAL A 379 11.70 1.69 -6.01
C VAL A 379 10.46 1.98 -6.84
N ASP A 380 10.09 1.05 -7.72
CA ASP A 380 8.85 1.16 -8.47
C ASP A 380 7.78 0.17 -8.03
N PHE A 381 6.52 0.62 -8.08
CA PHE A 381 5.33 -0.13 -7.71
C PHE A 381 4.41 -0.19 -8.92
N ALA A 382 4.07 -1.39 -9.36
CA ALA A 382 3.24 -1.56 -10.54
C ALA A 382 2.38 -2.82 -10.46
N THR A 383 1.12 -2.70 -10.89
CA THR A 383 0.28 -3.82 -11.28
C THR A 383 0.78 -4.31 -12.64
N LEU A 384 1.92 -5.01 -12.67
CA LEU A 384 2.69 -5.17 -13.90
C LEU A 384 2.35 -6.46 -14.63
N THR A 385 2.24 -7.59 -13.92
CA THR A 385 2.09 -8.88 -14.58
C THR A 385 1.08 -9.80 -13.91
N GLY A 386 0.20 -10.40 -14.72
CA GLY A 386 -0.60 -11.55 -14.29
C GLY A 386 0.27 -12.75 -13.92
N ALA A 387 1.52 -12.82 -14.40
CA ALA A 387 2.47 -13.88 -14.05
C ALA A 387 2.90 -13.83 -12.58
N ALA A 388 3.05 -12.63 -11.99
CA ALA A 388 3.32 -12.51 -10.55
C ALA A 388 2.14 -13.03 -9.73
N LEU A 389 0.90 -12.75 -10.16
CA LEU A 389 -0.32 -13.29 -9.55
C LEU A 389 -0.36 -14.82 -9.64
N VAL A 390 -0.02 -15.41 -10.79
CA VAL A 390 0.06 -16.87 -10.94
C VAL A 390 1.12 -17.48 -10.02
N ALA A 391 2.26 -16.80 -9.82
CA ALA A 391 3.36 -17.30 -9.01
C ALA A 391 3.10 -17.21 -7.50
N LEU A 392 2.49 -16.13 -7.02
CA LEU A 392 2.40 -15.80 -5.59
C LEU A 392 0.97 -15.73 -5.03
N GLY A 393 -0.05 -15.94 -5.88
CA GLY A 393 -1.46 -15.84 -5.50
C GLY A 393 -1.85 -14.42 -5.09
N ASN A 394 -2.82 -14.27 -4.19
CA ASN A 394 -3.40 -12.97 -3.81
C ASN A 394 -2.81 -12.37 -2.51
N TYR A 395 -1.76 -12.97 -1.96
CA TYR A 395 -1.30 -12.64 -0.59
C TYR A 395 0.05 -11.94 -0.54
N CYS A 396 0.87 -12.04 -1.59
CA CYS A 396 2.22 -11.52 -1.61
C CYS A 396 2.55 -10.88 -2.96
N SER A 397 3.21 -9.73 -2.94
CA SER A 397 3.75 -9.09 -4.15
C SER A 397 5.09 -9.74 -4.54
N ALA A 398 5.45 -9.71 -5.81
CA ALA A 398 6.80 -10.10 -6.23
C ALA A 398 7.75 -8.92 -6.05
N ILE A 399 8.97 -9.17 -5.58
CA ILE A 399 10.04 -8.16 -5.54
C ILE A 399 11.26 -8.62 -6.32
N PHE A 400 11.87 -7.66 -7.02
CA PHE A 400 13.10 -7.84 -7.78
C PHE A 400 14.04 -6.70 -7.39
N THR A 401 15.35 -6.96 -7.33
CA THR A 401 16.33 -5.91 -7.08
C THR A 401 17.66 -6.25 -7.71
N ASN A 402 18.39 -5.23 -8.17
CA ASN A 402 19.79 -5.38 -8.55
C ASN A 402 20.75 -5.22 -7.34
N GLN A 403 20.21 -5.13 -6.12
CA GLN A 403 20.96 -4.91 -4.88
C GLN A 403 20.76 -6.05 -3.87
N ASN A 404 21.47 -7.16 -4.06
CA ASN A 404 21.42 -8.31 -3.14
C ASN A 404 21.70 -7.92 -1.68
N LYS A 405 22.54 -6.90 -1.43
CA LYS A 405 22.93 -6.42 -0.09
C LYS A 405 21.76 -5.91 0.76
N ILE A 406 20.65 -5.53 0.13
CA ILE A 406 19.47 -4.96 0.82
C ILE A 406 18.21 -5.81 0.64
N GLN A 407 18.28 -6.95 -0.06
CA GLN A 407 17.10 -7.78 -0.35
C GLN A 407 16.36 -8.21 0.91
N ASP A 408 17.07 -8.76 1.90
CA ASP A 408 16.45 -9.18 3.17
C ASP A 408 15.80 -8.02 3.93
N LYS A 409 16.36 -6.81 3.77
CA LYS A 409 15.79 -5.60 4.40
C LYS A 409 14.49 -5.18 3.71
N LEU A 410 14.38 -5.38 2.40
CA LEU A 410 13.15 -5.13 1.65
C LEU A 410 12.05 -6.14 2.04
N ILE A 411 12.41 -7.39 2.30
CA ILE A 411 11.48 -8.42 2.81
C ILE A 411 10.99 -8.05 4.22
N ASP A 412 11.92 -7.73 5.14
CA ASP A 412 11.62 -7.28 6.52
C ASP A 412 10.65 -6.09 6.56
N ILE A 413 10.76 -5.16 5.60
CA ILE A 413 9.81 -4.04 5.47
C ILE A 413 8.39 -4.54 5.17
N GLY A 414 8.26 -5.48 4.22
CA GLY A 414 6.97 -6.06 3.84
C GLY A 414 6.30 -6.81 4.99
N ASP A 415 7.10 -7.59 5.72
CA ASP A 415 6.70 -8.35 6.91
C ASP A 415 6.15 -7.42 8.01
N LYS A 416 6.93 -6.41 8.41
CA LYS A 416 6.55 -5.41 9.43
C LYS A 416 5.26 -4.65 9.14
N CYS A 417 5.05 -4.28 7.88
CA CYS A 417 3.92 -3.42 7.50
C CYS A 417 2.69 -4.18 7.00
N GLY A 418 2.84 -5.48 6.75
CA GLY A 418 1.80 -6.36 6.21
C GLY A 418 1.48 -6.16 4.73
N ASP A 419 2.40 -5.55 3.98
CA ASP A 419 2.43 -5.54 2.50
C ASP A 419 3.55 -6.50 2.05
N TYR A 420 3.31 -7.81 2.23
CA TYR A 420 4.32 -8.85 2.00
C TYR A 420 4.90 -8.84 0.60
N VAL A 421 6.21 -9.11 0.51
CA VAL A 421 6.96 -9.23 -0.73
C VAL A 421 7.78 -10.52 -0.73
N TRP A 422 7.94 -11.15 -1.88
CA TRP A 422 8.78 -12.34 -2.04
C TRP A 422 9.74 -12.20 -3.22
N PRO A 423 11.05 -12.45 -3.03
CA PRO A 423 12.04 -12.22 -4.06
C PRO A 423 11.89 -13.25 -5.20
N LEU A 424 11.92 -12.75 -6.44
CA LEU A 424 12.06 -13.54 -7.65
C LEU A 424 13.41 -13.22 -8.34
N PRO A 425 13.98 -14.16 -9.11
CA PRO A 425 15.32 -13.99 -9.65
C PRO A 425 15.39 -12.91 -10.74
N LEU A 426 16.59 -12.34 -10.90
CA LEU A 426 16.90 -11.33 -11.93
C LEU A 426 18.22 -11.67 -12.66
N TRP A 427 18.45 -12.95 -12.94
CA TRP A 427 19.68 -13.41 -13.60
C TRP A 427 19.81 -12.92 -15.05
N ASP A 428 21.03 -12.88 -15.57
CA ASP A 428 21.33 -12.28 -16.88
C ASP A 428 20.80 -13.09 -18.06
N GLU A 429 20.58 -14.40 -17.89
CA GLU A 429 20.01 -15.28 -18.91
C GLU A 429 18.64 -14.78 -19.38
N TYR A 430 17.83 -14.22 -18.47
CA TYR A 430 16.52 -13.66 -18.79
C TYR A 430 16.58 -12.42 -19.71
N LEU A 431 17.74 -11.78 -19.85
CA LEU A 431 17.92 -10.67 -20.80
C LEU A 431 17.80 -11.16 -22.25
N LEU A 432 18.25 -12.38 -22.54
CA LEU A 432 18.19 -12.96 -23.89
C LEU A 432 16.74 -13.15 -24.36
N ASP A 433 15.84 -13.45 -23.43
CA ASP A 433 14.41 -13.64 -23.67
C ASP A 433 13.71 -12.35 -24.08
N ILE A 434 14.19 -11.19 -23.63
CA ILE A 434 13.60 -9.88 -23.94
C ILE A 434 14.43 -9.06 -24.93
N LYS A 435 15.53 -9.61 -25.46
CA LYS A 435 16.31 -8.93 -26.51
C LYS A 435 15.47 -8.81 -27.77
N GLY A 436 15.29 -7.59 -28.27
CA GLY A 436 14.50 -7.34 -29.48
C GLY A 436 15.14 -7.93 -30.73
N THR A 437 14.33 -8.15 -31.75
CA THR A 437 14.77 -8.53 -33.10
C THR A 437 14.99 -7.28 -33.95
N LEU A 438 14.08 -6.31 -33.82
CA LEU A 438 14.08 -5.06 -34.59
C LEU A 438 14.39 -3.83 -33.71
N GLY A 439 14.17 -3.93 -32.40
CA GLY A 439 14.56 -2.92 -31.41
C GLY A 439 15.64 -3.44 -30.45
N ASP A 440 16.14 -2.58 -29.57
CA ASP A 440 17.12 -2.96 -28.55
C ASP A 440 16.53 -3.98 -27.56
N VAL A 441 15.25 -3.79 -27.19
CA VAL A 441 14.50 -4.65 -26.28
C VAL A 441 13.09 -4.88 -26.78
N ALA A 442 12.52 -6.06 -26.55
CA ALA A 442 11.12 -6.37 -26.78
C ALA A 442 10.33 -6.23 -25.47
N ASN A 443 9.10 -5.70 -25.53
CA ASN A 443 8.28 -5.54 -24.33
C ASN A 443 7.63 -6.85 -23.83
N LEU A 444 7.82 -7.97 -24.52
CA LEU A 444 7.38 -9.30 -24.11
C LEU A 444 8.51 -10.31 -24.29
N GLY A 445 8.58 -11.31 -23.41
CA GLY A 445 9.56 -12.39 -23.50
C GLY A 445 9.26 -13.37 -24.64
N LYS A 446 10.30 -13.90 -25.27
CA LYS A 446 10.22 -14.88 -26.38
C LYS A 446 9.63 -16.23 -25.98
N THR A 447 9.70 -16.58 -24.69
CA THR A 447 9.16 -17.83 -24.13
C THR A 447 7.66 -17.75 -23.81
N GLY A 448 6.97 -16.70 -24.28
CA GLY A 448 5.55 -16.49 -24.06
C GLY A 448 5.23 -16.20 -22.60
N ARG A 449 4.39 -17.04 -21.97
CA ARG A 449 3.94 -16.83 -20.58
C ARG A 449 4.96 -17.26 -19.53
N ALA A 450 5.86 -18.19 -19.87
CA ALA A 450 6.81 -18.75 -18.92
C ALA A 450 7.85 -17.68 -18.53
N GLY A 451 7.94 -17.34 -17.24
CA GLY A 451 8.87 -16.32 -16.75
C GLY A 451 8.37 -14.87 -16.87
N GLY A 452 7.10 -14.65 -17.23
CA GLY A 452 6.59 -13.31 -17.57
C GLY A 452 6.81 -12.20 -16.52
N ALA A 453 6.79 -12.54 -15.22
CA ALA A 453 7.09 -11.60 -14.14
C ALA A 453 8.57 -11.17 -14.17
N ILE A 454 9.48 -12.14 -14.35
CA ILE A 454 10.91 -11.92 -14.45
C ILE A 454 11.24 -11.12 -15.71
N HIS A 455 10.62 -11.41 -16.85
CA HIS A 455 10.80 -10.61 -18.07
C HIS A 455 10.33 -9.17 -17.91
N GLY A 456 9.24 -8.95 -17.16
CA GLY A 456 8.77 -7.61 -16.81
C GLY A 456 9.83 -6.85 -16.01
N ALA A 457 10.35 -7.44 -14.94
CA ALA A 457 11.39 -6.83 -14.12
C ALA A 457 12.70 -6.62 -14.90
N LYS A 458 13.15 -7.63 -15.66
CA LYS A 458 14.38 -7.57 -16.47
C LYS A 458 14.27 -6.52 -17.57
N PHE A 459 13.07 -6.27 -18.11
CA PHE A 459 12.81 -5.17 -19.03
C PHE A 459 12.99 -3.81 -18.33
N LEU A 460 12.41 -3.62 -17.14
CA LEU A 460 12.53 -2.37 -16.38
C LEU A 460 13.99 -2.06 -16.02
N GLU A 461 14.77 -3.08 -15.65
CA GLU A 461 16.21 -2.98 -15.36
C GLU A 461 16.99 -2.35 -16.53
N GLN A 462 16.51 -2.43 -17.77
CA GLN A 462 17.19 -1.82 -18.92
C GLN A 462 17.12 -0.29 -18.94
N PHE A 463 16.31 0.33 -18.07
CA PHE A 463 16.01 1.76 -18.06
C PHE A 463 16.37 2.46 -16.76
N ILE A 464 17.00 1.76 -15.81
CA ILE A 464 17.43 2.32 -14.52
C ILE A 464 18.80 3.01 -14.58
N ASP A 465 19.44 3.02 -15.76
CA ASP A 465 20.83 3.45 -15.95
C ASP A 465 21.78 2.64 -15.06
N ASN A 466 22.27 3.21 -13.96
CA ASN A 466 23.08 2.51 -12.95
C ASN A 466 22.53 2.70 -11.52
N ALA A 467 21.26 3.10 -11.39
CA ALA A 467 20.68 3.36 -10.08
C ALA A 467 20.53 2.07 -9.26
N PRO A 468 20.78 2.12 -7.92
CA PRO A 468 20.28 1.09 -7.02
C PRO A 468 18.77 1.03 -7.13
N TRP A 469 18.22 -0.16 -7.41
CA TRP A 469 16.83 -0.30 -7.82
C TRP A 469 16.14 -1.55 -7.27
N ALA A 470 14.86 -1.40 -6.98
CA ALA A 470 13.94 -2.51 -6.75
C ALA A 470 12.61 -2.28 -7.48
N HIS A 471 12.02 -3.36 -7.99
CA HIS A 471 10.67 -3.38 -8.54
C HIS A 471 9.78 -4.25 -7.67
N ILE A 472 8.61 -3.74 -7.32
CA ILE A 472 7.56 -4.45 -6.60
C ILE A 472 6.36 -4.59 -7.53
N ASP A 473 6.15 -5.81 -8.03
CA ASP A 473 4.95 -6.17 -8.80
C ASP A 473 3.80 -6.42 -7.82
N ILE A 474 2.93 -5.42 -7.70
CA ILE A 474 1.77 -5.42 -6.82
C ILE A 474 0.51 -5.94 -7.52
N ALA A 475 0.60 -6.50 -8.74
CA ALA A 475 -0.56 -7.13 -9.40
C ALA A 475 -1.25 -8.20 -8.51
N PRO A 476 -0.53 -9.09 -7.80
CA PRO A 476 -1.09 -9.97 -6.77
C PRO A 476 -1.97 -9.29 -5.71
N ARG A 477 -1.67 -8.03 -5.42
CA ARG A 477 -2.23 -7.24 -4.32
C ARG A 477 -2.98 -6.01 -4.82
N MET A 478 -3.40 -6.00 -6.08
CA MET A 478 -4.23 -4.93 -6.63
C MET A 478 -5.53 -4.81 -5.83
N THR A 479 -6.15 -5.95 -5.53
CA THR A 479 -7.38 -6.05 -4.75
C THR A 479 -7.17 -6.72 -3.39
N THR A 480 -8.13 -6.51 -2.48
CA THR A 480 -8.14 -7.16 -1.17
C THR A 480 -8.32 -8.67 -1.29
N ALA A 481 -7.60 -9.43 -0.47
CA ALA A 481 -7.69 -10.89 -0.49
C ALA A 481 -8.79 -11.40 0.45
N GLU A 482 -9.28 -12.61 0.19
CA GLU A 482 -10.24 -13.28 1.07
C GLU A 482 -9.67 -13.50 2.48
N GLY A 483 -10.52 -13.37 3.49
CA GLY A 483 -10.13 -13.53 4.89
C GLY A 483 -9.37 -12.33 5.48
N GLU A 484 -9.22 -11.22 4.75
CA GLU A 484 -8.54 -10.02 5.25
C GLU A 484 -9.43 -9.06 6.03
N PHE A 485 -10.75 -9.30 6.06
CA PHE A 485 -11.74 -8.46 6.75
C PHE A 485 -11.75 -6.99 6.28
N LEU A 486 -11.48 -6.78 4.99
CA LEU A 486 -11.47 -5.48 4.32
C LEU A 486 -12.58 -5.41 3.25
N ALA A 487 -13.04 -4.21 2.92
CA ALA A 487 -13.93 -4.00 1.79
C ALA A 487 -13.28 -4.46 0.47
N LYS A 488 -14.11 -5.01 -0.43
CA LYS A 488 -13.73 -5.41 -1.79
C LYS A 488 -13.20 -4.22 -2.61
N GLY A 489 -12.40 -4.51 -3.64
CA GLY A 489 -11.72 -3.53 -4.48
C GLY A 489 -10.27 -3.33 -4.04
N ALA A 490 -9.71 -2.16 -4.33
CA ALA A 490 -8.31 -1.83 -4.11
C ALA A 490 -7.84 -2.11 -2.68
N ALA A 491 -6.68 -2.77 -2.55
CA ALA A 491 -6.07 -3.06 -1.25
C ALA A 491 -5.33 -1.86 -0.64
N GLY A 492 -4.86 -0.93 -1.48
CA GLY A 492 -3.99 0.18 -1.05
C GLY A 492 -2.55 -0.25 -0.78
N THR A 493 -2.15 -1.43 -1.28
CA THR A 493 -0.80 -1.97 -1.14
C THR A 493 0.25 -1.01 -1.70
N GLY A 494 1.35 -0.86 -0.97
CA GLY A 494 2.46 0.00 -1.32
C GLY A 494 2.55 1.23 -0.42
N VAL A 495 1.44 1.80 0.06
CA VAL A 495 1.49 2.99 0.95
C VAL A 495 2.22 2.68 2.26
N ARG A 496 1.86 1.57 2.91
CA ARG A 496 2.48 1.16 4.19
C ARG A 496 3.94 0.77 3.97
N TYR A 497 4.21 0.02 2.90
CA TYR A 497 5.57 -0.33 2.48
C TYR A 497 6.45 0.90 2.25
N ILE A 498 5.96 1.91 1.51
CA ILE A 498 6.69 3.16 1.22
C ILE A 498 7.04 3.90 2.51
N VAL A 499 6.10 4.00 3.47
CA VAL A 499 6.34 4.67 4.74
C VAL A 499 7.41 3.94 5.55
N GLU A 500 7.35 2.62 5.63
CA GLU A 500 8.30 1.84 6.40
C GLU A 500 9.68 1.81 5.71
N LEU A 501 9.72 1.69 4.37
CA LEU A 501 10.91 1.90 3.56
C LEU A 501 11.54 3.27 3.81
N ALA A 502 10.75 4.34 3.88
CA ALA A 502 11.24 5.68 4.14
C ALA A 502 11.87 5.85 5.53
N LYS A 503 11.35 5.15 6.55
CA LYS A 503 11.95 5.13 7.90
C LYS A 503 13.27 4.36 7.93
N GLU A 504 13.35 3.26 7.19
CA GLU A 504 14.52 2.38 7.10
C GLU A 504 15.58 2.88 6.10
N TYR A 505 15.20 3.81 5.21
CA TYR A 505 16.04 4.36 4.15
C TYR A 505 17.41 4.86 4.62
N PRO A 506 17.54 5.60 5.75
CA PRO A 506 18.85 6.02 6.27
C PRO A 506 19.80 4.87 6.62
N GLN A 507 19.29 3.66 6.90
CA GLN A 507 20.10 2.47 7.12
C GLN A 507 20.41 1.75 5.80
N ILE A 508 19.42 1.67 4.92
CA ILE A 508 19.54 1.03 3.60
C ILE A 508 20.61 1.73 2.76
N ILE A 509 20.56 3.06 2.67
CA ILE A 509 21.50 3.82 1.84
C ILE A 509 22.95 3.73 2.34
N LYS A 510 23.18 3.39 3.62
CA LYS A 510 24.55 3.16 4.13
C LYS A 510 25.13 1.82 3.68
N LYS A 511 24.29 0.89 3.23
CA LYS A 511 24.70 -0.44 2.73
C LYS A 511 24.90 -0.47 1.21
N LEU A 512 24.34 0.52 0.51
CA LEU A 512 24.52 0.78 -0.91
C LEU A 512 25.75 1.65 -1.11
#